data_AF-A0A7C2VGT7-F1
#
_entry.id   AF-A0A7C2VGT7-F1
#
_cell.length_a   1.000
_cell.length_b   1.000
_cell.length_c   1.000
_cell.angle_alpha   90.00
_cell.angle_beta   90.00
_cell.angle_gamma   90.00
#
_symmetry.space_group_name_H-M   'P 1'
#
loop_
_entity.id
_entity.type
_entity.pdbx_description
1 polymer ?
#
loop_
_entity_poly.entity_id
_entity_poly.type
_entity_poly.pdbx_seq_one_letter_code
_entity_poly.pdbx_strand_id
1 'polypeptide(L)'
;MPLIRDIEEVKEFIKNSSPKSAVYVGCDSRQVKNHTVFVSVVVVHIDSCRGAKIFWRVDRVPRIRSLRQRLLEEVSRAVYLALEISEVVGQRPFEVHLDINPNPEHNSSVILKEAIGYVLAQGLKPVVKPYSIAASTVADYITGKY
;
A
#
# COMPACT_ATOMS: atom_id res chain seq x y z
N MET A 1 1.60 15.52 -2.34
CA MET A 1 1.96 14.13 -2.04
C MET A 1 3.49 14.08 -1.92
N PRO A 2 4.07 14.33 -0.73
CA PRO A 2 5.52 14.28 -0.56
C PRO A 2 6.08 12.87 -0.80
N LEU A 3 7.27 12.80 -1.39
CA LEU A 3 8.08 11.59 -1.43
C LEU A 3 8.58 11.30 0.00
N ILE A 4 8.48 10.06 0.46
CA ILE A 4 9.05 9.61 1.73
C ILE A 4 10.56 9.60 1.55
N ARG A 5 11.23 10.58 2.15
CA ARG A 5 12.70 10.63 2.27
C ARG A 5 13.15 10.05 3.60
N ASP A 6 12.35 10.30 4.62
CA ASP A 6 12.49 9.76 5.97
C ASP A 6 11.11 9.27 6.43
N ILE A 7 11.07 8.07 7.01
CA ILE A 7 9.84 7.49 7.55
C ILE A 7 9.36 8.27 8.79
N GLU A 8 10.26 8.96 9.51
CA GLU A 8 9.88 9.72 10.69
C GLU A 8 8.94 10.89 10.36
N GLU A 9 9.06 11.50 9.18
CA GLU A 9 8.11 12.54 8.71
C GLU A 9 6.68 12.00 8.63
N VAL A 10 6.53 10.75 8.15
CA VAL A 10 5.23 10.07 8.07
C VAL A 10 4.72 9.78 9.48
N LYS A 11 5.60 9.29 10.36
CA LYS A 11 5.28 8.96 11.74
C LYS A 11 4.81 10.19 12.51
N GLU A 12 5.54 11.29 12.40
CA GLU A 12 5.23 12.56 13.05
C GLU A 12 3.89 13.12 12.54
N PHE A 13 3.62 13.05 11.24
CA PHE A 13 2.33 13.47 10.70
C PHE A 13 1.17 12.63 11.26
N ILE A 14 1.34 11.31 11.37
CA ILE A 14 0.31 10.43 11.94
C ILE A 14 0.10 10.73 13.43
N LYS A 15 1.16 10.91 14.21
CA LYS A 15 1.08 11.29 15.65
C LYS A 15 0.29 12.57 15.85
N ASN A 16 0.55 13.59 15.01
CA ASN A 16 -0.11 14.89 15.05
C ASN A 16 -1.50 14.90 14.41
N SER A 17 -1.90 13.82 13.74
CA SER A 17 -3.23 13.69 13.16
C SER A 17 -4.28 13.32 14.22
N SER A 18 -5.52 13.73 13.98
CA SER A 18 -6.65 13.38 14.85
C SER A 18 -6.82 11.85 14.99
N PRO A 19 -7.23 11.34 16.17
CA PRO A 19 -7.56 9.93 16.38
C PRO A 19 -8.73 9.41 15.52
N LYS A 20 -9.53 10.31 14.92
CA LYS A 20 -10.60 9.94 13.98
C LYS A 20 -10.09 9.71 12.55
N SER A 21 -8.82 9.99 12.30
CA SER A 21 -8.21 9.77 10.99
C SER A 21 -7.98 8.29 10.76
N ALA A 22 -8.15 7.84 9.52
CA ALA A 22 -7.82 6.48 9.10
C ALA A 22 -6.48 6.47 8.34
N VAL A 23 -5.75 5.37 8.45
CA VAL A 23 -4.48 5.16 7.76
C VAL A 23 -4.60 3.96 6.84
N TYR A 24 -4.26 4.17 5.56
CA TYR A 24 -4.28 3.12 4.54
C TYR A 24 -2.89 2.99 3.93
N VAL A 25 -2.43 1.77 3.73
CA VAL A 25 -1.14 1.48 3.08
C VAL A 25 -1.39 0.65 1.84
N GLY A 26 -0.72 0.98 0.74
CA GLY A 26 -0.85 0.23 -0.51
C GLY A 26 0.47 0.18 -1.27
N CYS A 27 0.56 -0.74 -2.21
CA CYS A 27 1.67 -0.80 -3.15
C CYS A 27 1.16 -1.24 -4.52
N ASP A 28 1.75 -0.66 -5.56
CA ASP A 28 1.54 -1.03 -6.96
C ASP A 28 2.90 -1.11 -7.67
N SER A 29 2.96 -1.81 -8.81
CA SER A 29 4.18 -1.96 -9.58
C SER A 29 3.99 -1.86 -11.09
N ARG A 30 5.01 -1.32 -11.75
CA ARG A 30 5.06 -1.15 -13.21
C ARG A 30 6.35 -1.67 -13.79
N GLN A 31 6.26 -2.40 -14.89
CA GLN A 31 7.43 -2.88 -15.62
C GLN A 31 7.94 -1.80 -16.58
N VAL A 32 9.19 -1.38 -16.44
CA VAL A 32 9.84 -0.34 -17.25
C VAL A 32 11.16 -0.87 -17.80
N LYS A 33 11.22 -1.13 -19.11
CA LYS A 33 12.40 -1.71 -19.79
C LYS A 33 12.93 -2.96 -19.05
N ASN A 34 14.11 -2.86 -18.43
CA ASN A 34 14.79 -3.95 -17.71
C ASN A 34 14.56 -3.92 -16.19
N HIS A 35 13.59 -3.13 -15.72
CA HIS A 35 13.31 -2.94 -14.30
C HIS A 35 11.83 -3.14 -13.99
N THR A 36 11.54 -3.47 -12.74
CA THR A 36 10.22 -3.31 -12.14
C THR A 36 10.30 -2.16 -11.13
N VAL A 37 9.40 -1.19 -11.27
CA VAL A 37 9.28 -0.04 -10.36
C VAL A 37 8.12 -0.32 -9.43
N PHE A 38 8.37 -0.29 -8.13
CA PHE A 38 7.35 -0.40 -7.10
C PHE A 38 7.10 0.96 -6.49
N VAL A 39 5.84 1.29 -6.29
CA VAL A 39 5.41 2.49 -5.58
C VAL A 39 4.61 2.05 -4.37
N SER A 40 5.09 2.39 -3.18
CA SER A 40 4.35 2.17 -1.93
C SER A 40 3.82 3.50 -1.42
N VAL A 41 2.61 3.51 -0.89
CA VAL A 41 1.92 4.72 -0.45
C VAL A 41 1.36 4.56 0.97
N VAL A 42 1.40 5.65 1.72
CA VAL A 42 0.66 5.82 2.99
C VAL A 42 -0.33 6.95 2.79
N VAL A 43 -1.61 6.65 3.00
CA VAL A 43 -2.71 7.59 2.93
C VAL A 43 -3.22 7.83 4.33
N VAL A 44 -3.13 9.07 4.81
CA VAL A 44 -3.75 9.50 6.07
C VAL A 44 -5.02 10.27 5.73
N HIS A 45 -6.16 9.61 5.90
CA HIS A 45 -7.49 10.17 5.64
C HIS A 45 -7.96 10.97 6.86
N ILE A 46 -7.84 12.29 6.78
CA ILE A 46 -7.98 13.21 7.92
C ILE A 46 -9.43 13.24 8.38
N ASP A 47 -9.66 12.84 9.63
CA ASP A 47 -11.01 12.65 10.23
C ASP A 47 -11.96 11.79 9.41
N SER A 48 -11.44 11.04 8.45
CA SER A 48 -12.24 10.30 7.48
C SER A 48 -13.23 11.15 6.66
N CYS A 49 -13.05 12.48 6.60
CA CYS A 49 -13.94 13.38 5.84
C CYS A 49 -13.30 14.72 5.40
N ARG A 50 -12.11 15.08 5.88
CA ARG A 50 -11.46 16.38 5.61
C ARG A 50 -10.36 16.30 4.53
N GLY A 51 -10.44 15.29 3.67
CA GLY A 51 -9.42 14.99 2.66
C GLY A 51 -8.28 14.12 3.20
N ALA A 52 -7.21 13.98 2.42
CA ALA A 52 -6.12 13.07 2.77
C ALA A 52 -4.72 13.66 2.53
N LYS A 53 -3.78 13.28 3.39
CA LYS A 53 -2.34 13.47 3.15
C LYS A 53 -1.78 12.15 2.65
N ILE A 54 -1.04 12.22 1.54
CA ILE A 54 -0.49 11.03 0.88
C ILE A 54 1.02 11.15 0.84
N PHE A 55 1.69 10.14 1.37
CA PHE A 55 3.12 9.92 1.30
C PHE A 55 3.39 8.73 0.38
N TRP A 56 4.50 8.75 -0.35
CA TRP A 56 4.84 7.66 -1.26
C TRP A 56 6.36 7.46 -1.37
N ARG A 57 6.80 6.23 -1.60
CA ARG A 57 8.20 5.90 -1.91
C ARG A 57 8.29 5.07 -3.18
N VAL A 58 9.47 5.08 -3.80
CA VAL A 58 9.73 4.34 -5.03
C VAL A 58 10.93 3.45 -4.87
N ASP A 59 10.77 2.20 -5.25
CA ASP A 59 11.84 1.23 -5.32
C ASP A 59 11.99 0.73 -6.75
N ARG A 60 13.24 0.60 -7.22
CA ARG A 60 13.55 0.06 -8.55
C ARG A 60 14.35 -1.21 -8.39
N VAL A 61 13.84 -2.30 -8.94
CA VAL A 61 14.50 -3.61 -8.91
C VAL A 61 14.68 -4.15 -10.33
N PRO A 62 15.58 -5.12 -10.55
CA PRO A 62 15.66 -5.84 -11.82
C PRO A 62 14.30 -6.41 -12.21
N ARG A 63 14.02 -6.51 -13.52
CA ARG A 63 12.70 -6.91 -14.02
C ARG A 63 12.26 -8.26 -13.46
N ILE A 64 11.15 -8.25 -12.73
CA ILE A 64 10.45 -9.44 -12.26
C ILE A 64 9.48 -9.89 -13.34
N ARG A 65 9.78 -11.03 -13.99
CA ARG A 65 8.95 -11.58 -15.08
C ARG A 65 7.73 -12.35 -14.58
N SER A 66 7.86 -13.02 -13.44
CA SER A 66 6.76 -13.79 -12.84
C SER A 66 5.70 -12.84 -12.29
N LEU A 67 4.49 -12.91 -12.83
CA LEU A 67 3.35 -12.13 -12.32
C LEU A 67 3.12 -12.42 -10.84
N ARG A 68 3.08 -13.71 -10.47
CA ARG A 68 2.87 -14.14 -9.08
C ARG A 68 3.93 -13.55 -8.14
N GLN A 69 5.21 -13.61 -8.53
CA GLN A 69 6.30 -13.04 -7.73
C GLN A 69 6.14 -11.52 -7.57
N ARG A 70 5.78 -10.82 -8.66
CA ARG A 70 5.56 -9.38 -8.63
C ARG A 70 4.41 -8.97 -7.71
N LEU A 71 3.28 -9.68 -7.78
CA LEU A 71 2.14 -9.42 -6.92
C LEU A 71 2.46 -9.71 -5.44
N LEU A 72 3.19 -10.79 -5.15
CA LEU A 72 3.63 -11.08 -3.77
C LEU A 72 4.60 -10.00 -3.25
N GLU A 73 5.46 -9.46 -4.11
CA GLU A 73 6.37 -8.36 -3.78
C GLU A 73 5.59 -7.07 -3.46
N GLU A 74 4.51 -6.76 -4.20
CA GLU A 74 3.60 -5.63 -3.89
C GLU A 74 3.00 -5.79 -2.49
N VAL A 75 2.44 -6.96 -2.19
CA VAL A 75 1.85 -7.27 -0.86
C VAL A 75 2.91 -7.12 0.23
N SER A 76 4.09 -7.70 0.02
CA SER A 76 5.18 -7.66 1.00
C SER A 76 5.63 -6.24 1.30
N ARG A 77 5.83 -5.41 0.27
CA ARG A 77 6.23 -4.01 0.44
C ARG A 77 5.17 -3.19 1.18
N ALA A 78 3.89 -3.42 0.89
CA ALA A 78 2.80 -2.77 1.61
C ALA A 78 2.78 -3.18 3.09
N VAL A 79 2.95 -4.47 3.39
CA VAL A 79 3.02 -5.00 4.76
C VAL A 79 4.22 -4.43 5.51
N TYR A 80 5.42 -4.42 4.92
CA TYR A 80 6.60 -3.87 5.57
C TYR A 80 6.43 -2.38 5.92
N LEU A 81 5.92 -1.59 4.98
CA LEU A 81 5.65 -0.18 5.22
C LEU A 81 4.58 0.03 6.31
N ALA A 82 3.57 -0.85 6.36
CA ALA A 82 2.55 -0.81 7.40
C ALA A 82 3.13 -1.13 8.79
N LEU A 83 4.01 -2.13 8.88
CA LEU A 83 4.70 -2.48 10.13
C LEU A 83 5.60 -1.34 10.62
N GLU A 84 6.34 -0.68 9.72
CA GLU A 84 7.21 0.47 10.05
C GLU A 84 6.46 1.61 10.75
N ILE A 85 5.19 1.86 10.39
CA ILE A 85 4.38 2.95 10.98
C ILE A 85 3.39 2.47 12.04
N SER A 86 3.19 1.17 12.20
CA SER A 86 2.15 0.58 13.06
C SER A 86 2.12 1.13 14.48
N GLU A 87 3.31 1.35 15.07
CA GLU A 87 3.47 1.85 16.45
C GLU A 87 2.86 3.25 16.67
N VAL A 88 2.78 4.07 15.63
CA VAL A 88 2.27 5.45 15.73
C VAL A 88 0.80 5.58 15.34
N VAL A 89 0.24 4.56 14.68
CA VAL A 89 -1.16 4.58 14.23
C VAL A 89 -2.11 4.47 15.42
N GLY A 90 -1.70 3.73 16.47
CA GLY A 90 -2.50 3.55 17.69
C GLY A 90 -3.80 2.78 17.41
N GLN A 91 -4.93 3.27 17.94
CA GLN A 91 -6.25 2.65 17.75
C GLN A 91 -7.01 3.14 16.51
N ARG A 92 -6.36 3.92 15.64
CA ARG A 92 -6.98 4.41 14.41
C ARG A 92 -7.30 3.25 13.46
N PRO A 93 -8.31 3.37 12.58
CA PRO A 93 -8.51 2.40 11.51
C PRO A 93 -7.24 2.28 10.68
N PHE A 94 -6.71 1.07 10.58
CA PHE A 94 -5.46 0.78 9.89
C PHE A 94 -5.62 -0.38 8.93
N GLU A 95 -5.42 -0.13 7.64
CA GLU A 95 -5.75 -1.08 6.58
C GLU A 95 -4.64 -1.19 5.55
N VAL A 96 -4.37 -2.42 5.10
CA VAL A 96 -3.47 -2.70 3.98
C VAL A 96 -4.32 -2.98 2.76
N HIS A 97 -4.29 -2.05 1.82
CA HIS A 97 -5.02 -2.09 0.58
C HIS A 97 -4.18 -2.85 -0.46
N LEU A 98 -4.76 -3.91 -1.01
CA LEU A 98 -4.14 -4.79 -1.98
C LEU A 98 -4.78 -4.57 -3.36
N ASP A 99 -3.98 -4.46 -4.41
CA ASP A 99 -4.46 -4.30 -5.78
C ASP A 99 -4.94 -5.62 -6.41
N ILE A 100 -5.73 -6.40 -5.66
CA ILE A 100 -6.18 -7.72 -6.06
C ILE A 100 -7.68 -7.68 -6.31
N ASN A 101 -8.10 -8.14 -7.49
CA ASN A 101 -9.50 -8.40 -7.77
C ASN A 101 -9.88 -9.81 -7.26
N PRO A 102 -10.95 -9.94 -6.44
CA PRO A 102 -11.41 -11.23 -5.94
C PRO A 102 -12.08 -12.12 -6.99
N ASN A 103 -12.49 -11.58 -8.15
CA ASN A 103 -13.03 -12.37 -9.25
C ASN A 103 -11.93 -13.28 -9.86
N PRO A 104 -12.13 -14.61 -9.88
CA PRO A 104 -11.18 -15.58 -10.44
C PRO A 104 -10.76 -15.30 -11.90
N GLU A 105 -11.60 -14.61 -12.68
CA GLU A 105 -11.29 -14.25 -14.07
C GLU A 105 -10.13 -13.26 -14.20
N HIS A 106 -9.79 -12.55 -13.13
CA HIS A 106 -8.66 -11.63 -13.12
C HIS A 106 -7.37 -12.34 -12.71
N ASN A 107 -6.30 -12.10 -13.47
CA ASN A 107 -4.97 -12.66 -13.21
C ASN A 107 -4.43 -12.39 -11.79
N SER A 108 -4.84 -11.29 -11.16
CA SER A 108 -4.43 -10.94 -9.79
C SER A 108 -5.00 -11.89 -8.73
N SER A 109 -6.13 -12.55 -9.00
CA SER A 109 -6.81 -13.43 -8.04
C SER A 109 -5.98 -14.65 -7.64
N VAL A 110 -4.96 -14.99 -8.44
CA VAL A 110 -4.06 -16.13 -8.24
C VAL A 110 -3.32 -16.12 -6.89
N ILE A 111 -3.12 -14.94 -6.29
CA ILE A 111 -2.50 -14.80 -4.96
C ILE A 111 -3.47 -14.34 -3.88
N LEU A 112 -4.78 -14.25 -4.14
CA LEU A 112 -5.75 -13.64 -3.22
C LEU A 112 -5.67 -14.23 -1.81
N LYS A 113 -5.69 -15.57 -1.69
CA LYS A 113 -5.65 -16.26 -0.40
C LYS A 113 -4.33 -16.04 0.33
N GLU A 114 -3.21 -16.10 -0.40
CA GLU A 114 -1.87 -15.90 0.13
C GLU A 114 -1.69 -14.46 0.64
N ALA A 115 -2.14 -13.49 -0.14
CA ALA A 115 -2.04 -12.08 0.20
C ALA A 115 -2.87 -11.73 1.44
N ILE A 116 -4.13 -12.19 1.50
CA ILE A 116 -5.00 -12.01 2.68
C ILE A 116 -4.38 -12.70 3.90
N GLY A 117 -3.95 -13.95 3.75
CA GLY A 117 -3.34 -14.71 4.85
C GLY A 117 -2.09 -14.04 5.40
N TYR A 118 -1.24 -13.50 4.51
CA TYR A 118 -0.02 -12.81 4.91
C TYR A 118 -0.32 -11.54 5.71
N VAL A 119 -1.24 -10.69 5.25
CA VAL A 119 -1.60 -9.45 5.98
C VAL A 119 -2.22 -9.79 7.34
N LEU A 120 -3.13 -10.75 7.41
CA LEU A 120 -3.76 -11.19 8.67
C LEU A 120 -2.75 -11.77 9.65
N ALA A 121 -1.76 -12.54 9.17
CA ALA A 121 -0.71 -13.11 10.01
C ALA A 121 0.15 -12.05 10.70
N GLN A 122 0.19 -10.82 10.17
CA GLN A 122 0.88 -9.68 10.79
C GLN A 122 -0.03 -8.87 11.75
N GLY A 123 -1.27 -9.30 11.97
CA GLY A 123 -2.24 -8.55 12.78
C GLY A 123 -2.80 -7.30 12.10
N LEU A 124 -2.64 -7.19 10.77
CA LEU A 124 -3.13 -6.08 9.97
C LEU A 124 -4.45 -6.44 9.27
N LYS A 125 -5.25 -5.43 8.89
CA LYS A 125 -6.52 -5.64 8.19
C LYS A 125 -6.33 -5.56 6.67
N PRO A 126 -6.50 -6.64 5.90
CA PRO A 126 -6.46 -6.58 4.44
C PRO A 126 -7.74 -5.99 3.85
N VAL A 127 -7.59 -5.20 2.78
CA VAL A 127 -8.69 -4.68 1.96
C VAL A 127 -8.34 -4.92 0.48
N VAL A 128 -9.27 -5.46 -0.28
CA VAL A 128 -9.11 -5.77 -1.72
C VAL A 128 -10.05 -4.93 -2.58
N LYS A 129 -9.97 -5.03 -3.91
CA LYS A 129 -10.88 -4.31 -4.82
C LYS A 129 -12.33 -4.72 -4.57
N PRO A 130 -13.30 -3.78 -4.67
CA PRO A 130 -13.15 -2.39 -5.13
C PRO A 130 -12.79 -1.38 -4.02
N TYR A 131 -12.60 -1.82 -2.78
CA TYR A 131 -12.44 -0.91 -1.64
C TYR A 131 -10.98 -0.51 -1.35
N SER A 132 -10.02 -1.09 -2.08
CA SER A 132 -8.58 -0.91 -1.87
C SER A 132 -7.98 0.38 -2.47
N ILE A 133 -8.60 1.54 -2.22
CA ILE A 133 -8.26 2.85 -2.82
C ILE A 133 -6.77 3.27 -2.77
N ALA A 134 -6.04 2.95 -1.69
CA ALA A 134 -4.63 3.32 -1.59
C ALA A 134 -3.76 2.59 -2.61
N ALA A 135 -4.01 1.30 -2.88
CA ALA A 135 -3.32 0.57 -3.92
C ALA A 135 -3.93 0.83 -5.31
N SER A 136 -5.25 0.70 -5.44
CA SER A 136 -5.93 0.69 -6.74
C SER A 136 -6.08 2.03 -7.43
N THR A 137 -5.89 3.13 -6.69
CA THR A 137 -6.08 4.49 -7.22
C THR A 137 -4.86 5.35 -6.95
N VAL A 138 -4.44 5.43 -5.68
CA VAL A 138 -3.36 6.35 -5.29
C VAL A 138 -2.01 5.86 -5.77
N ALA A 139 -1.67 4.58 -5.50
CA ALA A 139 -0.42 4.01 -5.97
C ALA A 139 -0.37 3.99 -7.50
N ASP A 140 -1.38 3.40 -8.17
CA ASP A 140 -1.48 3.35 -9.64
C ASP A 140 -1.29 4.73 -10.32
N TYR A 141 -1.92 5.79 -9.79
CA TYR A 141 -1.74 7.15 -10.32
C TYR A 141 -0.29 7.65 -10.25
N ILE A 142 0.46 7.28 -9.21
CA ILE A 142 1.87 7.65 -9.06
C ILE A 142 2.74 6.73 -9.92
N THR A 143 2.47 5.42 -9.94
CA THR A 143 3.20 4.45 -10.76
C THR A 143 3.09 4.78 -12.24
N GLY A 144 1.95 5.29 -12.70
CA GLY A 144 1.72 5.73 -14.08
C GLY A 144 2.59 6.90 -14.54
N LYS A 145 3.30 7.58 -13.64
CA LYS A 145 4.27 8.65 -13.96
C LYS A 145 5.66 8.12 -14.29
N TYR A 146 5.88 6.81 -14.20
CA TYR A 146 7.12 6.10 -14.52
C TYR A 146 6.98 5.20 -15.76
#